data_AF-B1JCH1-F1
#
_entry.id   AF-B1JCH1-F1
#
_cell.length_a   1.000
_cell.length_b   1.000
_cell.length_c   1.000
_cell.angle_alpha   90.00
_cell.angle_beta   90.00
_cell.angle_gamma   90.00
#
_symmetry.space_group_name_H-M   'P 1'
#
loop_
_entity.id
_entity.type
_entity.pdbx_description
1 polymer ?
#
loop_
_entity_poly.entity_id
_entity_poly.type
_entity_poly.pdbx_seq_one_letter_code
_entity_poly.pdbx_strand_id
1 'polypeptide(L)'
;MTDALRLILEDVDGTQLETSCTRFAVVWQGKEVWIQQDGRGQLLIGVDVDENDTEYANLLLRPMATNLVSLQLEMEPAEAGEDDDHVHGPDCGHDH
;
A
#
# COMPACT_ATOMS: atom_id res chain seq x y z
N MET A 1 -2.86 -22.66 -14.28
CA MET A 1 -3.77 -21.64 -13.73
C MET A 1 -3.29 -20.31 -14.30
N THR A 2 -4.18 -19.41 -14.73
CA THR A 2 -3.74 -18.14 -15.35
C THR A 2 -3.51 -17.11 -14.25
N ASP A 3 -2.36 -16.44 -14.26
CA ASP A 3 -2.03 -15.37 -13.30
C ASP A 3 -2.82 -14.06 -13.57
N ALA A 4 -3.72 -14.09 -14.55
CA ALA A 4 -4.58 -12.97 -14.91
C ALA A 4 -5.76 -12.84 -13.93
N LEU A 5 -5.91 -11.64 -13.39
CA LEU A 5 -7.11 -11.15 -12.73
C LEU A 5 -8.21 -10.93 -13.78
N ARG A 6 -9.44 -11.28 -13.42
CA ARG A 6 -10.64 -10.84 -14.15
C ARG A 6 -11.25 -9.68 -13.39
N LEU A 7 -11.39 -8.55 -14.07
CA LEU A 7 -11.95 -7.33 -13.50
C LEU A 7 -13.37 -7.13 -14.01
N ILE A 8 -14.24 -6.68 -13.12
CA ILE A 8 -15.56 -6.14 -13.44
C ILE A 8 -15.48 -4.66 -13.07
N LEU A 9 -15.59 -3.79 -14.06
CA LEU A 9 -15.57 -2.33 -13.90
C LEU A 9 -17.00 -1.83 -14.06
N GLU A 10 -17.51 -1.08 -13.09
CA GLU A 10 -18.85 -0.49 -13.13
C GLU A 10 -18.73 1.04 -13.24
N ASP A 11 -19.38 1.62 -14.25
CA ASP A 11 -19.42 3.08 -14.45
C ASP A 11 -20.51 3.73 -13.58
N VAL A 12 -20.50 5.06 -13.48
CA VAL A 12 -21.44 5.86 -12.68
C VAL A 12 -22.90 5.66 -13.05
N ASP A 13 -23.17 5.19 -14.27
CA ASP A 13 -24.51 4.89 -14.77
C ASP A 13 -24.93 3.41 -14.54
N GLY A 14 -24.07 2.62 -13.90
CA GLY A 14 -24.28 1.20 -13.61
C GLY A 14 -23.90 0.25 -14.75
N THR A 15 -23.36 0.75 -15.86
CA THR A 15 -22.85 -0.10 -16.95
C THR A 15 -21.63 -0.88 -16.51
N GLN A 16 -21.60 -2.20 -16.77
CA GLN A 16 -20.46 -3.06 -16.44
C GLN A 16 -19.62 -3.42 -17.66
N LEU A 17 -18.30 -3.41 -17.48
CA LEU A 17 -17.30 -3.87 -18.44
C LEU A 17 -16.42 -4.96 -17.80
N GLU A 18 -16.29 -6.10 -18.47
CA GLU A 18 -15.36 -7.16 -18.07
C GLU A 18 -14.04 -7.07 -18.84
N THR A 19 -12.92 -7.17 -18.14
CA THR A 19 -11.57 -7.20 -18.74
C THR A 19 -10.62 -8.07 -17.92
N SER A 20 -9.38 -8.25 -18.38
CA SER A 20 -8.35 -9.00 -17.64
C SER A 20 -6.99 -8.31 -17.66
N CYS A 21 -6.22 -8.53 -16.60
CA CYS A 21 -4.89 -7.95 -16.42
C CYS A 21 -4.07 -8.80 -15.45
N THR A 22 -2.75 -8.59 -15.40
CA THR A 22 -1.89 -9.20 -14.36
C THR A 22 -1.85 -8.39 -13.07
N ARG A 23 -2.00 -7.06 -13.18
CA ARG A 23 -2.09 -6.08 -12.08
C ARG A 23 -3.06 -4.97 -12.48
N PHE A 24 -3.82 -4.47 -11.53
CA PHE A 24 -4.58 -3.23 -11.69
C PHE A 24 -4.27 -2.27 -10.56
N ALA A 25 -4.49 -0.98 -10.79
CA ALA A 25 -4.32 0.06 -9.79
C ALA A 25 -5.42 1.11 -9.92
N VAL A 26 -5.72 1.76 -8.80
CA VAL A 26 -6.52 2.99 -8.74
C VAL A 26 -5.63 4.11 -8.24
N VAL A 27 -5.76 5.29 -8.84
CA VAL A 27 -5.13 6.50 -8.29
C VAL A 27 -6.00 7.02 -7.17
N TRP A 28 -5.49 7.00 -5.95
CA TRP A 28 -6.20 7.46 -4.76
C TRP A 28 -5.30 8.31 -3.88
N GLN A 29 -5.79 9.51 -3.51
CA GLN A 29 -5.01 10.51 -2.77
C GLN A 29 -3.65 10.84 -3.42
N GLY A 30 -3.58 10.77 -4.76
CA GLY A 30 -2.36 11.04 -5.52
C GLY A 30 -1.34 9.90 -5.57
N LYS A 31 -1.65 8.72 -5.00
CA LYS A 31 -0.82 7.51 -5.06
C LYS A 31 -1.52 6.40 -5.83
N GLU A 32 -0.74 5.49 -6.42
CA GLU A 32 -1.30 4.28 -7.04
C GLU A 32 -1.51 3.19 -5.99
N VAL A 33 -2.74 2.80 -5.74
CA VAL A 33 -3.06 1.62 -4.92
C VAL A 33 -3.34 0.45 -5.85
N TRP A 34 -2.52 -0.59 -5.77
CA TRP A 34 -2.51 -1.68 -6.72
C TRP A 34 -2.86 -3.03 -6.10
N ILE A 35 -3.41 -3.93 -6.92
CA ILE A 35 -3.69 -5.32 -6.57
C ILE A 35 -3.10 -6.24 -7.64
N GLN A 36 -2.46 -7.32 -7.19
CA GLN A 36 -1.78 -8.29 -8.05
C GLN A 36 -1.80 -9.70 -7.42
N GLN A 37 -1.79 -10.76 -8.23
CA GLN A 37 -1.57 -12.13 -7.72
C GLN A 37 -0.08 -12.38 -7.42
N ASP A 38 0.23 -13.09 -6.34
CA ASP A 38 1.60 -13.46 -5.98
C ASP A 38 2.14 -14.71 -6.72
N GLY A 39 1.32 -15.32 -7.59
CA GLY A 39 1.61 -16.57 -8.30
C GLY A 39 1.47 -17.84 -7.45
N ARG A 40 1.13 -17.72 -6.16
CA ARG A 40 0.90 -18.83 -5.21
C ARG A 40 -0.55 -18.91 -4.73
N GLY A 41 -1.44 -18.16 -5.37
CA GLY A 41 -2.88 -18.13 -5.09
C GLY A 41 -3.28 -17.09 -4.04
N GLN A 42 -2.38 -16.18 -3.66
CA GLN A 42 -2.72 -15.03 -2.82
C GLN A 42 -2.87 -13.76 -3.68
N LEU A 43 -3.70 -12.83 -3.20
CA LEU A 43 -3.76 -11.47 -3.71
C LEU A 43 -2.91 -10.59 -2.80
N LEU A 44 -2.03 -9.82 -3.42
CA LEU A 44 -1.29 -8.73 -2.80
C LEU A 44 -2.02 -7.43 -3.07
N ILE A 45 -2.00 -6.55 -2.07
CA ILE A 45 -2.41 -5.15 -2.19
C ILE A 45 -1.25 -4.29 -1.71
N GLY A 46 -0.95 -3.23 -2.43
CA GLY A 46 0.12 -2.31 -2.07
C GLY A 46 -0.13 -0.91 -2.57
N VAL A 47 0.73 0.00 -2.16
CA VAL A 47 0.75 1.40 -2.59
C VAL A 47 2.07 1.62 -3.28
N ASP A 48 2.05 2.25 -4.44
CA ASP A 48 3.27 2.69 -5.11
C ASP A 48 3.80 3.94 -4.42
N VAL A 49 5.06 3.88 -4.02
CA VAL A 49 5.80 4.96 -3.34
C VAL A 49 7.07 5.25 -4.12
N ASP A 50 7.41 6.52 -4.25
CA ASP A 50 8.64 6.94 -4.93
C ASP A 50 9.81 6.95 -3.93
N GLU A 51 11.04 6.70 -4.41
CA GLU A 51 12.25 6.76 -3.55
C GLU A 51 12.48 8.15 -2.95
N ASN A 52 11.91 9.21 -3.56
CA ASN A 52 11.97 10.57 -3.06
C ASN A 52 10.74 10.97 -2.23
N ASP A 53 9.82 10.04 -1.95
CA ASP A 53 8.67 10.35 -1.10
C ASP A 53 9.17 10.68 0.32
N THR A 54 8.78 11.86 0.80
CA THR A 54 9.07 12.33 2.16
C THR A 54 8.13 11.73 3.20
N GLU A 55 7.21 10.86 2.77
CA GLU A 55 6.19 10.22 3.60
C GLU A 55 6.05 8.74 3.26
N TYR A 56 5.97 7.89 4.27
CA TYR A 56 5.62 6.48 4.14
C TYR A 56 4.10 6.33 3.95
N ALA A 57 3.72 5.46 3.01
CA ALA A 57 2.33 5.07 2.80
C ALA A 57 1.96 3.89 3.71
N ASN A 58 1.11 4.14 4.71
CA ASN A 58 0.50 3.11 5.54
C ASN A 58 -0.87 2.72 4.99
N LEU A 59 -1.02 1.44 4.65
CA LEU A 59 -2.27 0.88 4.16
C LEU A 59 -3.00 0.14 5.28
N LEU A 60 -4.07 0.74 5.80
CA LEU A 60 -4.84 0.18 6.91
C LEU A 60 -6.09 -0.55 6.39
N LEU A 61 -6.29 -1.77 6.87
CA LEU A 61 -7.51 -2.55 6.66
C LEU A 61 -8.30 -2.60 7.96
N ARG A 62 -9.54 -2.09 7.95
CA ARG A 62 -10.41 -2.12 9.15
C ARG A 62 -11.69 -2.90 8.85
N PRO A 63 -12.03 -3.94 9.63
CA PRO A 63 -13.31 -4.63 9.48
C PRO A 63 -14.50 -3.69 9.69
N MET A 64 -15.48 -3.76 8.79
CA MET A 64 -16.74 -2.99 8.89
C MET A 64 -17.95 -3.90 9.11
N ALA A 65 -18.03 -5.00 8.38
CA ALA A 65 -19.11 -5.99 8.45
C ALA A 65 -18.63 -7.37 8.01
N THR A 66 -19.50 -8.39 8.05
CA THR A 66 -19.18 -9.80 7.82
C THR A 66 -18.43 -10.11 6.51
N ASN A 67 -18.45 -9.23 5.51
CA ASN A 67 -17.67 -9.39 4.27
C ASN A 67 -17.17 -8.04 3.73
N LEU A 68 -16.96 -7.06 4.62
CA LEU A 68 -16.58 -5.71 4.23
C LEU A 68 -15.47 -5.21 5.13
N VAL A 69 -14.39 -4.77 4.51
CA VAL A 69 -13.30 -4.03 5.15
C VAL A 69 -13.21 -2.65 4.51
N SER A 70 -12.91 -1.63 5.29
CA SER A 70 -12.45 -0.36 4.73
C SER A 70 -10.96 -0.43 4.44
N LEU A 71 -10.56 0.27 3.38
CA LEU A 71 -9.18 0.56 3.07
C LEU A 71 -8.92 2.03 3.41
N GLN A 72 -7.85 2.31 4.15
CA GLN A 72 -7.42 3.66 4.46
C GLN A 72 -5.95 3.81 4.10
N LEU A 73 -5.60 4.92 3.44
CA LEU A 73 -4.23 5.34 3.20
C LEU A 73 -3.91 6.46 4.19
N GLU A 74 -2.93 6.21 5.07
CA GLU A 74 -2.35 7.20 5.97
C GLU A 74 -0.92 7.48 5.49
N MET A 75 -0.60 8.77 5.28
CA MET A 75 0.76 9.19 4.96
C MET A 75 1.43 9.63 6.26
N GLU A 76 2.51 8.97 6.63
CA GLU A 76 3.32 9.33 7.79
C GLU A 76 4.63 9.93 7.31
N PRO A 77 5.12 11.04 7.89
CA PRO A 77 6.43 11.57 7.55
C PRO A 77 7.49 10.48 7.65
N ALA A 78 8.22 10.27 6.56
CA ALA A 78 9.43 9.48 6.62
C ALA A 78 10.38 10.28 7.49
N GLU A 79 10.61 9.84 8.73
CA GLU A 79 11.47 10.57 9.67
C GLU A 79 12.72 11.02 8.90
N ALA A 80 12.87 12.34 8.77
CA ALA A 80 14.09 12.91 8.27
C ALA A 80 15.16 12.37 9.22
N GLY A 81 16.05 11.53 8.70
CA GLY A 81 17.26 11.16 9.42
C GLY A 81 18.04 12.42 9.71
N GLU A 82 17.75 13.04 10.84
CA GLU A 82 18.57 14.04 11.50
C GLU A 82 18.65 13.62 12.97
N ASP A 83 19.74 12.94 13.31
CA ASP A 83 20.56 13.21 14.49
C ASP A 83 19.98 14.23 15.50
N ASP A 84 19.00 13.84 16.32
CA ASP A 84 18.68 14.61 17.53
C ASP A 84 18.32 13.70 18.71
N ASP A 85 19.38 13.35 19.45
CA ASP A 85 19.36 13.06 20.87
C ASP A 85 18.92 11.65 21.35
N HIS A 86 19.42 10.60 20.70
CA HIS A 86 19.78 9.42 21.49
C HIS A 86 21.03 9.76 22.32
N VAL A 87 20.81 10.34 23.50
CA VAL A 87 21.86 10.59 24.48
C VAL A 87 22.49 9.25 24.84
N HIS A 88 23.65 8.94 24.26
CA HIS A 88 24.44 7.80 24.66
C HIS A 88 24.90 8.05 26.10
N GLY A 89 24.28 7.34 27.04
CA GLY A 89 24.75 7.31 28.42
C GLY A 89 26.21 6.81 28.45
N PRO A 90 26.96 7.09 29.53
CA PRO A 90 28.38 6.75 29.65
C PRO A 90 28.70 5.25 29.52
N ASP A 91 27.70 4.37 29.42
CA ASP A 91 27.83 2.91 29.26
C ASP A 91 27.57 2.41 27.82
N CYS A 92 27.49 3.29 26.82
CA CYS A 92 27.32 2.86 25.43
C CYS A 92 28.67 2.35 24.86
N GLY A 93 28.95 1.06 25.07
CA GLY A 93 30.22 0.39 24.77
C GLY A 93 30.57 0.21 23.30
N HIS A 94 30.68 1.30 22.54
CA HIS A 94 31.34 1.29 21.23
C HIS A 94 32.83 1.58 21.43
N ASP A 95 33.66 0.55 21.27
CA ASP A 95 35.11 0.71 21.08
C ASP A 95 35.33 1.28 19.66
N HIS A 96 36.14 2.34 19.57
CA HIS A 96 36.42 3.08 18.33
C HIS A 96 37.10 2.23 17.24
#